data_AF-A0A4Y2N366-F1
#
_entry.id   AF-A0A4Y2N366-F1
#
_cell.length_a   1.000
_cell.length_b   1.000
_cell.length_c   1.000
_cell.angle_alpha   90.00
_cell.angle_beta   90.00
_cell.angle_gamma   90.00
#
_symmetry.space_group_name_H-M   'P 1'
#
loop_
_entity.id
_entity.type
_entity.pdbx_description
1 polymer ?
#
loop_
_entity_poly.entity_id
_entity_poly.type
_entity_poly.pdbx_seq_one_letter_code
_entity_poly.pdbx_strand_id
1 'polypeptide(L)'
;MDDFLPYKMVNIDHPSLLPNLKEINEFAETKAECLEMLRRELISLQDIEPCLEENFLLRFLRVSKFNTSKALQRILKYYQQQEIFLDSLKKNIPTSTQSWQRKPSLVFSLQAEE
;
A
#
# COMPACT_ATOMS: atom_id res chain seq x y z
N MET A 1 -16.71 5.07 -23.43
CA MET A 1 -15.99 6.36 -23.56
C MET A 1 -14.52 5.99 -23.53
N ASP A 2 -14.08 5.23 -24.54
CA ASP A 2 -12.81 4.51 -24.54
C ASP A 2 -11.94 4.85 -25.76
N ASP A 3 -12.49 5.63 -26.70
CA ASP A 3 -11.88 5.93 -27.99
C ASP A 3 -10.74 6.97 -27.92
N PHE A 4 -10.47 7.53 -26.73
CA PHE A 4 -9.38 8.50 -26.54
C PHE A 4 -8.03 7.85 -26.20
N LEU A 5 -8.03 6.61 -25.71
CA LEU A 5 -6.79 5.94 -25.33
C LEU A 5 -6.22 5.15 -26.52
N PRO A 6 -4.89 5.22 -26.77
CA PRO A 6 -4.24 4.45 -27.83
C PRO A 6 -4.29 2.94 -27.58
N TYR A 7 -4.65 2.52 -26.36
CA TYR A 7 -4.85 1.14 -25.98
C TYR A 7 -6.18 0.99 -25.23
N LYS A 8 -6.91 -0.07 -25.57
CA LYS A 8 -8.11 -0.45 -24.83
C LYS A 8 -7.71 -0.88 -23.43
N MET A 9 -8.27 -0.22 -22.40
CA MET A 9 -8.16 -0.69 -21.03
C MET A 9 -8.94 -1.99 -20.88
N VAL A 10 -8.24 -3.11 -20.93
CA VAL A 10 -8.81 -4.44 -20.69
C VAL A 10 -8.77 -4.76 -19.20
N ASN A 11 -9.81 -5.44 -18.71
CA ASN A 11 -9.82 -5.95 -17.34
C ASN A 11 -8.63 -6.90 -17.11
N ILE A 12 -8.08 -6.94 -15.89
CA ILE A 12 -6.95 -7.80 -15.55
C ILE A 12 -7.24 -9.30 -15.73
N ASP A 13 -8.52 -9.69 -15.63
CA ASP A 13 -8.99 -11.06 -15.83
C ASP A 13 -9.25 -11.38 -17.32
N HIS A 14 -8.93 -10.45 -18.23
CA HIS A 14 -9.19 -10.62 -19.66
C HIS A 14 -8.28 -11.72 -20.26
N PRO A 15 -8.82 -12.66 -21.07
CA PRO A 15 -8.05 -13.79 -21.62
C PRO A 15 -6.81 -13.41 -22.42
N SER A 16 -6.76 -12.22 -23.02
CA SER A 16 -5.58 -11.75 -23.75
C SER A 16 -4.34 -11.56 -22.87
N LEU A 17 -4.51 -11.47 -21.55
CA LEU A 17 -3.43 -11.29 -20.58
C LEU A 17 -2.87 -12.62 -20.07
N LEU A 18 -3.48 -13.77 -20.42
CA LEU A 18 -3.00 -15.10 -20.01
C LEU A 18 -1.50 -15.34 -20.29
N PRO A 19 -0.92 -14.92 -21.44
CA PRO A 19 0.52 -15.05 -21.67
C PRO A 19 1.36 -14.26 -20.65
N ASN A 20 0.92 -13.06 -20.29
CA ASN A 20 1.61 -12.21 -19.31
C ASN A 20 1.52 -12.81 -17.91
N LEU A 21 0.37 -13.38 -17.52
CA LEU A 21 0.20 -14.05 -16.22
C LEU A 21 1.19 -15.21 -16.06
N LYS A 22 1.41 -16.00 -17.12
CA LYS A 22 2.41 -17.08 -17.12
C LYS A 22 3.83 -16.55 -16.97
N GLU A 23 4.18 -15.44 -17.62
CA GLU A 23 5.52 -14.87 -17.57
C GLU A 23 5.92 -14.36 -16.17
N ILE A 24 4.94 -13.99 -15.35
CA ILE A 24 5.15 -13.48 -13.99
C ILE A 24 4.81 -14.50 -12.89
N ASN A 25 4.40 -15.72 -13.25
CA ASN A 25 3.92 -16.76 -12.34
C ASN A 25 2.67 -16.38 -11.52
N GLU A 26 1.74 -15.64 -12.12
CA GLU A 26 0.46 -15.32 -11.47
C GLU A 26 -0.57 -16.43 -11.72
N PHE A 27 -0.58 -17.42 -10.84
CA PHE A 27 -1.59 -18.48 -10.76
C PHE A 27 -2.35 -18.39 -9.45
N ALA A 28 -3.56 -18.95 -9.38
CA ALA A 28 -4.40 -18.87 -8.16
C ALA A 28 -3.67 -19.40 -6.91
N GLU A 29 -2.96 -20.52 -7.05
CA GLU A 29 -2.18 -21.15 -5.98
C GLU A 29 -0.99 -20.27 -5.54
N THR A 30 -0.13 -19.89 -6.50
CA THR A 30 1.02 -19.01 -6.23
C THR A 30 0.60 -17.66 -5.64
N LYS A 31 -0.53 -17.12 -6.11
CA LYS A 31 -1.10 -15.88 -5.60
C LYS A 31 -1.46 -16.00 -4.13
N ALA A 32 -2.21 -17.05 -3.75
CA ALA A 32 -2.59 -17.29 -2.37
C ALA A 32 -1.36 -17.52 -1.47
N GLU A 33 -0.43 -18.38 -1.91
CA GLU A 33 0.79 -18.70 -1.16
C GLU A 33 1.66 -17.46 -0.92
N CYS A 34 1.96 -16.70 -1.98
CA CYS A 34 2.82 -15.53 -1.86
C CYS A 34 2.16 -14.39 -1.06
N LEU A 35 0.84 -14.22 -1.14
CA LEU A 35 0.12 -13.23 -0.34
C LEU A 35 0.22 -13.56 1.15
N GLU A 36 -0.04 -14.81 1.53
CA GLU A 36 0.02 -15.23 2.93
C GLU A 36 1.44 -15.17 3.49
N MET A 37 2.44 -15.57 2.70
CA MET A 37 3.84 -15.38 3.08
C MET A 37 4.17 -13.89 3.29
N LEU A 38 3.80 -13.03 2.34
CA LEU A 38 4.11 -11.60 2.42
C LEU A 38 3.43 -10.93 3.60
N ARG A 39 2.18 -11.28 3.89
CA ARG A 39 1.44 -10.80 5.06
C ARG A 39 2.14 -11.19 6.35
N ARG A 40 2.56 -12.46 6.47
CA ARG A 40 3.30 -12.95 7.64
C ARG A 40 4.60 -12.18 7.85
N GLU A 41 5.36 -11.95 6.79
CA GLU A 41 6.61 -11.17 6.85
C GLU A 41 6.36 -9.70 7.22
N LEU A 42 5.24 -9.11 6.80
CA LEU A 42 4.92 -7.74 7.15
C LEU A 42 4.46 -7.60 8.60
N ILE A 43 3.67 -8.55 9.10
CA ILE A 43 3.18 -8.57 10.49
C ILE A 43 4.33 -8.76 11.50
N SER A 44 5.42 -9.42 11.10
CA SER A 44 6.58 -9.63 11.97
C SER A 44 7.43 -8.37 12.20
N LEU A 45 7.17 -7.29 11.45
CA LEU A 45 7.87 -6.01 11.58
C LEU A 45 7.32 -5.22 12.76
N GLN A 46 8.19 -4.70 13.63
CA GLN A 46 7.80 -4.03 14.87
C GLN A 46 7.61 -2.51 14.74
N ASP A 47 8.20 -1.89 13.71
CA ASP A 47 8.30 -0.43 13.60
C ASP A 47 7.30 0.21 12.61
N ILE A 48 6.46 -0.60 11.97
CA ILE A 48 5.51 -0.12 10.96
C ILE A 48 4.13 -0.72 11.17
N GLU A 49 3.09 0.02 10.81
CA GLU A 49 1.74 -0.50 10.62
C GLU A 49 1.55 -0.84 9.14
N PRO A 50 1.73 -2.10 8.71
CA PRO A 50 1.71 -2.43 7.30
C PRO A 50 0.29 -2.49 6.74
N CYS A 51 0.11 -2.01 5.51
CA CYS A 51 -1.08 -2.29 4.72
C CYS A 51 -1.08 -3.75 4.25
N LEU A 52 -2.10 -4.51 4.63
CA LEU A 52 -2.26 -5.94 4.30
C LEU A 52 -3.33 -6.22 3.22
N GLU A 53 -3.89 -5.17 2.65
CA GLU A 53 -4.91 -5.23 1.60
C GLU A 53 -4.38 -5.96 0.37
N GLU A 54 -5.17 -6.92 -0.14
CA GLU A 54 -4.75 -7.80 -1.23
C GLU A 54 -4.32 -7.01 -2.48
N ASN A 55 -5.15 -6.05 -2.92
CA ASN A 55 -4.87 -5.25 -4.11
C ASN A 55 -3.62 -4.37 -3.98
N PHE A 56 -3.26 -3.98 -2.77
CA PHE A 56 -2.02 -3.25 -2.52
C PHE A 56 -0.82 -4.18 -2.65
N LEU A 57 -0.84 -5.31 -1.95
CA LEU A 57 0.24 -6.31 -1.97
C LEU A 57 0.48 -6.90 -3.36
N LEU A 58 -0.59 -7.17 -4.11
CA LEU A 58 -0.50 -7.71 -5.47
C LEU A 58 0.29 -6.80 -6.42
N ARG A 59 0.25 -5.48 -6.24
CA ARG A 59 1.05 -4.56 -7.08
C ARG A 59 2.55 -4.83 -6.93
N PHE A 60 3.00 -5.11 -5.71
CA PHE A 60 4.41 -5.41 -5.43
C PHE A 60 4.81 -6.82 -5.83
N LEU A 61 3.91 -7.80 -5.65
CA LEU A 61 4.11 -9.18 -6.08
C LEU A 61 4.23 -9.29 -7.59
N ARG A 62 3.35 -8.62 -8.35
CA ARG A 62 3.37 -8.63 -9.84
C ARG A 62 4.68 -8.09 -10.41
N VAL A 63 5.12 -6.93 -9.93
CA VAL A 63 6.41 -6.33 -10.37
C VAL A 63 7.60 -7.20 -9.94
N SER A 64 7.44 -8.00 -8.89
CA SER A 64 8.46 -8.92 -8.39
C SER A 64 8.36 -10.33 -8.98
N LYS A 65 7.47 -10.57 -9.96
CA LYS A 65 7.18 -11.89 -10.53
C LYS A 65 6.89 -12.95 -9.46
N PHE A 66 6.09 -12.56 -8.47
CA PHE A 66 5.70 -13.36 -7.30
C PHE A 66 6.88 -13.84 -6.43
N ASN A 67 8.02 -13.14 -6.48
CA ASN A 67 9.09 -13.33 -5.50
C ASN A 67 8.80 -12.53 -4.21
N THR A 68 8.39 -13.22 -3.14
CA THR A 68 8.01 -12.61 -1.86
C THR A 68 9.12 -11.75 -1.24
N SER A 69 10.38 -12.21 -1.28
CA SER A 69 11.51 -11.47 -0.72
C SER A 69 11.75 -10.13 -1.45
N LYS A 70 11.72 -10.14 -2.78
CA LYS A 70 11.81 -8.90 -3.58
C LYS A 70 10.61 -7.98 -3.37
N ALA A 71 9.41 -8.54 -3.22
CA ALA A 71 8.20 -7.77 -2.94
C ALA A 71 8.31 -7.07 -1.58
N LEU A 72 8.75 -7.78 -0.53
CA LEU A 72 8.99 -7.22 0.80
C LEU A 72 9.99 -6.06 0.74
N GLN A 73 11.15 -6.25 0.08
CA GLN A 73 12.15 -5.19 -0.09
C GLN A 73 11.57 -3.93 -0.76
N ARG A 74 10.71 -4.11 -1.77
CA ARG A 74 10.05 -2.98 -2.46
C ARG A 74 9.04 -2.28 -1.56
N ILE A 75 8.29 -3.02 -0.75
CA ILE A 75 7.31 -2.44 0.20
C ILE A 75 8.04 -1.63 1.28
N LEU A 76 9.12 -2.16 1.85
CA LEU A 76 9.92 -1.43 2.84
C LEU A 76 10.48 -0.12 2.25
N LYS A 77 10.99 -0.17 1.01
CA LYS A 77 11.43 1.03 0.31
C LYS A 77 10.27 2.01 0.06
N TYR A 78 9.08 1.51 -0.29
CA TYR A 78 7.90 2.35 -0.46
C TYR A 78 7.56 3.10 0.83
N TYR A 79 7.51 2.43 1.98
CA TYR A 79 7.24 3.09 3.26
C TYR A 79 8.30 4.15 3.61
N GLN A 80 9.58 3.85 3.37
CA GLN A 80 10.67 4.82 3.57
C GLN A 80 10.47 6.07 2.69
N GLN A 81 10.11 5.91 1.42
CA GLN A 81 9.86 7.05 0.53
C GLN A 81 8.61 7.82 0.93
N GLN A 82 7.57 7.13 1.38
CA GLN A 82 6.33 7.74 1.87
C GLN A 82 6.60 8.62 3.09
N GLU A 83 7.39 8.15 4.05
CA GLU A 83 7.79 8.92 5.23
C GLU A 83 8.55 10.21 4.84
N ILE A 84 9.58 10.09 4.00
CA ILE A 84 10.36 11.24 3.49
C ILE A 84 9.45 12.25 2.79
N PHE A 85 8.51 11.77 1.97
CA PHE A 85 7.57 12.60 1.25
C PHE A 85 6.60 13.32 2.19
N LEU A 86 6.02 12.61 3.16
CA LEU A 86 5.12 13.20 4.15
C LEU A 86 5.83 14.26 5.00
N ASP A 87 7.07 14.01 5.40
CA ASP A 87 7.85 14.99 6.15
C ASP A 87 8.21 16.23 5.33
N SER A 88 8.45 16.04 4.04
CA SER A 88 8.64 17.15 3.10
C SER A 88 7.35 17.96 2.95
N LEU A 89 6.18 17.32 2.87
CA LEU A 89 4.90 18.01 2.81
C LEU A 89 4.65 18.83 4.07
N LYS A 90 4.85 18.25 5.28
CA LYS A 90 4.67 18.95 6.56
C LYS A 90 5.52 20.23 6.65
N LYS A 91 6.77 20.18 6.17
CA LYS A 91 7.69 21.33 6.15
C LYS A 91 7.22 22.45 5.20
N ASN A 92 6.49 22.11 4.16
CA ASN A 92 6.06 23.04 3.10
C ASN A 92 4.61 23.54 3.25
N ILE A 93 3.92 23.22 4.36
CA ILE A 93 2.61 23.81 4.64
C ILE A 93 2.84 25.26 5.09
N PRO A 94 2.36 26.28 4.34
CA PRO A 94 2.50 27.66 4.77
C PRO A 94 1.78 27.88 6.10
N THR A 95 2.43 28.58 7.03
CA THR A 95 1.93 28.88 8.39
C THR A 95 0.57 29.59 8.40
N SER A 96 0.11 30.17 7.27
CA SER A 96 -1.19 30.81 7.14
C SER A 96 -2.40 29.86 7.17
N THR A 97 -2.21 28.54 6.98
CA THR A 97 -3.28 27.52 7.08
C THR A 97 -3.29 26.75 8.42
N GLN A 98 -2.34 27.00 9.33
CA GLN A 98 -2.30 26.34 10.66
C GLN A 98 -3.43 26.76 11.62
N SER A 99 -4.21 27.79 11.29
CA SER A 99 -5.36 28.23 12.09
C SER A 99 -6.52 27.22 12.14
N TRP A 100 -6.60 26.28 11.18
CA TRP A 100 -7.64 25.25 11.15
C TRP A 100 -7.30 23.95 11.89
N GLN A 101 -6.07 23.80 12.41
CA GLN A 101 -5.63 22.57 13.09
C GLN A 101 -5.61 22.65 14.61
N ARG A 102 -6.18 23.70 15.23
CA ARG A 102 -6.40 23.71 16.68
C ARG A 102 -7.81 23.23 17.04
N LYS A 103 -7.90 21.97 17.47
CA LYS A 103 -8.40 21.65 18.81
C LYS A 103 -7.63 20.44 19.38
N PRO A 104 -6.83 20.61 20.45
CA PRO A 104 -6.61 19.51 21.37
C PRO A 104 -7.92 19.29 22.14
N SER A 105 -8.59 18.15 21.95
CA SER A 105 -9.66 17.75 22.86
C SER A 105 -9.04 17.25 24.16
N LEU A 106 -8.92 18.15 25.14
CA LEU A 106 -8.83 17.75 26.55
C LEU A 106 -10.23 17.88 27.14
N VAL A 107 -10.95 16.74 27.24
CA VAL A 107 -11.85 16.47 28.36
C VAL A 107 -11.79 14.97 28.65
N PHE A 108 -10.65 14.51 29.16
CA PHE A 108 -10.65 13.43 30.15
C PHE A 108 -10.66 14.15 31.51
N SER A 109 -11.84 14.33 32.07
CA SER A 109 -12.04 14.67 33.47
C SER A 109 -13.31 13.94 33.88
N LEU A 110 -13.11 12.68 34.22
CA LEU A 110 -14.09 11.86 34.91
C LEU A 110 -14.27 12.52 36.29
N GLN A 111 -15.45 13.08 36.54
CA GLN A 111 -15.86 13.54 37.85
C GLN A 111 -15.85 12.34 38.81
N ALA A 112 -14.95 12.40 39.79
CA ALA A 112 -15.12 11.78 41.09
C ALA A 112 -15.57 12.90 42.06
N GLU A 113 -16.35 12.52 43.08
CA GLU A 113 -17.19 13.37 43.97
C GLU A 113 -18.54 13.69 43.30
N GLU A 114 -19.66 13.13 43.75
CA GLU A 114 -20.18 13.02 45.12
C GLU A 114 -20.93 11.68 45.37
#